data_AF-A0A1E3XB42-F1
#
_entry.id   AF-A0A1E3XB42-F1
#
_cell.length_a   1.000
_cell.length_b   1.000
_cell.length_c   1.000
_cell.angle_alpha   90.00
_cell.angle_beta   90.00
_cell.angle_gamma   90.00
#
_symmetry.space_group_name_H-M   'P 1'
#
loop_
_entity.id
_entity.type
_entity.pdbx_description
1 polymer ?
#
loop_
_entity_poly.entity_id
_entity_poly.type
_entity_poly.pdbx_seq_one_letter_code
_entity_poly.pdbx_strand_id
1 'polypeptide(L)' 'FRSIRGAKASDTFLSLMATCRKQGITFWDYVRDRVYNLQKIPPLAEIIENGQPVLDPT' A
#
# COMPACT_ATOMS: atom_id res chain seq x y z
N PHE A 1 2.80 27.56 1.28
CA PHE A 1 2.22 27.13 -0.01
C PHE A 1 2.49 25.64 -0.21
N ARG A 2 1.47 24.81 -0.47
CA ARG A 2 1.65 23.41 -0.88
C ARG A 2 2.01 23.41 -2.37
N SER A 3 3.12 22.79 -2.77
CA SER A 3 3.45 22.68 -4.19
C SER A 3 2.51 21.67 -4.88
N ILE A 4 2.23 21.85 -6.17
CA ILE A 4 1.38 20.91 -6.95
C ILE A 4 1.95 19.49 -6.87
N ARG A 5 3.29 19.36 -6.94
CA ARG A 5 3.99 18.07 -6.81
C ARG A 5 3.77 17.44 -5.43
N GLY A 6 3.87 18.23 -4.36
CA GLY A 6 3.60 17.76 -3.00
C GLY A 6 2.13 17.40 -2.78
N ALA A 7 1.20 18.11 -3.42
CA ALA A 7 -0.21 17.76 -3.42
C ALA A 7 -0.44 16.39 -4.07
N LYS A 8 0.06 16.20 -5.29
CA LYS A 8 -0.05 14.93 -6.04
C LYS A 8 0.58 13.75 -5.32
N ALA A 9 1.76 13.93 -4.73
CA ALA A 9 2.43 12.88 -3.97
C ALA A 9 1.59 12.44 -2.77
N SER A 10 1.07 13.38 -1.99
CA SER A 10 0.22 13.06 -0.84
C SER A 10 -1.10 12.41 -1.24
N ASP A 11 -1.72 12.83 -2.35
CA ASP A 11 -2.93 12.18 -2.88
C ASP A 11 -2.67 10.71 -3.25
N THR A 12 -1.50 10.45 -3.85
CA THR A 12 -1.06 9.10 -4.21
C THR A 12 -0.85 8.22 -2.98
N PHE A 13 -0.23 8.76 -1.91
CA PHE A 13 -0.06 8.01 -0.67
C PHE A 13 -1.39 7.75 0.05
N LEU A 14 -2.33 8.71 0.02
CA LEU A 14 -3.65 8.55 0.61
C LEU A 14 -4.45 7.45 -0.09
N SER A 15 -4.44 7.41 -1.42
CA SER A 15 -5.11 6.34 -2.17
C SER A 15 -4.47 4.98 -1.90
N LEU A 16 -3.14 4.91 -1.82
CA LEU A 16 -2.40 3.69 -1.48
C LEU A 16 -2.76 3.18 -0.08
N MET A 17 -2.78 4.08 0.91
CA MET A 17 -3.16 3.77 2.29
C MET A 17 -4.60 3.24 2.38
N ALA A 18 -5.54 3.87 1.67
CA ALA A 18 -6.93 3.43 1.60
C ALA A 18 -7.04 2.02 1.02
N THR A 19 -6.30 1.72 -0.05
CA THR A 19 -6.27 0.38 -0.65
C THR A 19 -5.67 -0.66 0.31
N CYS A 20 -4.55 -0.35 0.97
CA CYS A 20 -3.95 -1.24 1.97
C CYS A 20 -4.95 -1.57 3.09
N ARG A 21 -5.63 -0.53 3.61
CA ARG A 21 -6.66 -0.69 4.65
C ARG A 21 -7.82 -1.56 4.19
N LYS A 22 -8.27 -1.42 2.93
CA LYS A 22 -9.34 -2.26 2.36
C LYS A 22 -8.96 -3.75 2.33
N GLN A 23 -7.68 -4.05 2.14
CA GLN A 23 -7.15 -5.41 2.07
C GLN A 23 -6.65 -5.95 3.42
N GLY A 24 -6.83 -5.21 4.52
CA GLY A 24 -6.35 -5.61 5.86
C GLY A 24 -4.83 -5.49 6.03
N ILE A 25 -4.15 -4.75 5.17
CA ILE A 25 -2.68 -4.60 5.18
C ILE A 25 -2.30 -3.28 5.86
N THR A 26 -1.34 -3.33 6.77
CA THR A 26 -0.72 -2.11 7.31
C THR A 26 0.05 -1.39 6.22
N PHE A 27 -0.32 -0.13 5.96
CA PHE A 27 0.33 0.70 4.95
C PHE A 27 1.87 0.78 5.12
N TRP A 28 2.35 0.93 6.35
CA TRP A 28 3.78 0.99 6.63
C TRP A 28 4.53 -0.30 6.32
N ASP A 29 3.93 -1.46 6.56
CA ASP A 29 4.53 -2.75 6.22
C ASP A 29 4.59 -2.93 4.71
N TYR A 30 3.54 -2.50 3.99
CA TYR A 30 3.56 -2.47 2.53
C TYR A 30 4.66 -1.56 1.98
N VAL A 31 4.79 -0.34 2.49
CA VAL A 31 5.86 0.58 2.04
C VAL A 31 7.24 0.04 2.38
N ARG A 32 7.44 -0.50 3.59
CA ARG A 32 8.70 -1.12 4.01
C ARG A 32 9.06 -2.27 3.08
N ASP A 33 8.12 -3.16 2.78
CA ASP A 33 8.32 -4.27 1.85
C ASP A 33 8.85 -3.80 0.49
N ARG A 34 8.27 -2.72 -0.05
CA ARG A 34 8.68 -2.16 -1.36
C ARG A 34 10.01 -1.42 -1.32
N VAL A 35 10.27 -0.63 -0.27
CA VAL A 35 11.53 0.14 -0.15
C VAL A 35 12.72 -0.81 0.04
N TYR A 36 12.55 -1.87 0.81
CA TYR A 36 13.61 -2.87 1.05
C TYR A 36 13.57 -4.06 0.08
N ASN A 37 12.66 -4.05 -0.89
CA ASN A 37 12.46 -5.11 -1.87
C ASN A 37 12.35 -6.52 -1.24
N LEU A 38 11.61 -6.63 -0.13
CA LEU A 38 11.50 -7.87 0.65
C LEU A 38 10.58 -8.91 -0.02
N GLN A 39 9.67 -8.46 -0.88
CA GLN A 39 8.71 -9.29 -1.63
C GLN A 39 7.86 -10.23 -0.75
N LYS A 40 7.59 -9.84 0.50
CA LYS A 40 6.73 -10.58 1.43
C LYS A 40 5.25 -10.31 1.20
N ILE A 41 4.91 -9.10 0.78
CA ILE A 41 3.52 -8.73 0.50
C ILE A 41 3.33 -8.75 -1.02
N PRO A 42 2.35 -9.51 -1.54
CA PRO A 42 2.03 -9.49 -2.97
C PRO A 42 1.68 -8.07 -3.46
N PRO A 43 1.87 -7.76 -4.75
CA PRO A 43 1.40 -6.52 -5.33
C PRO A 43 -0.09 -6.28 -5.05
N LEU A 44 -0.49 -5.06 -4.68
CA LEU A 44 -1.90 -4.78 -4.37
C LEU A 44 -2.85 -5.11 -5.53
N ALA A 45 -2.40 -5.01 -6.78
CA ALA A 45 -3.19 -5.40 -7.95
C ALA A 45 -3.55 -6.89 -7.91
N GLU A 46 -2.59 -7.76 -7.62
CA GLU A 46 -2.78 -9.21 -7.50
C GLU A 46 -3.74 -9.55 -6.35
N ILE A 47 -3.62 -8.84 -5.23
CA ILE A 47 -4.51 -9.01 -4.07
C ILE A 47 -5.96 -8.62 -4.42
N ILE A 48 -6.14 -7.53 -5.18
CA ILE A 48 -7.45 -7.09 -5.65
C ILE A 48 -8.07 -8.09 -6.64
N GLU A 49 -7.26 -8.63 -7.56
CA GLU A 49 -7.72 -9.59 -8.57
C GLU A 49 -8.10 -10.95 -7.95
N ASN A 50 -7.31 -11.43 -6.99
CA ASN A 50 -7.50 -12.75 -6.39
C ASN A 50 -8.49 -12.75 -5.20
N GLY A 51 -8.97 -11.59 -4.75
CA GLY A 51 -9.95 -11.46 -3.68
C GLY A 51 -9.46 -11.98 -2.31
N GLN A 52 -8.15 -12.13 -2.13
CA GLN A 52 -7.55 -12.70 -0.92
C GLN A 52 -7.25 -11.58 0.09
N PRO A 53 -7.78 -11.63 1.33
CA PRO A 53 -7.16 -10.93 2.43
C PRO A 53 -5.86 -11.67 2.76
N VAL A 54 -4.71 -11.07 2.50
CA VAL A 54 -3.43 -11.69 2.86
C VAL A 54 -3.30 -11.67 4.38
N LEU A 55 -3.42 -12.88 4.93
CA LEU A 55 -2.73 -13.46 6.09
C LEU A 55 -2.13 -12.42 7.05
N ASP A 56 -2.83 -12.26 8.17
CA ASP A 56 -2.37 -11.78 9.46
C ASP A 56 -0.85 -11.89 9.65
N PRO A 57 -0.09 -10.79 9.47
CA PRO A 57 1.22 -10.68 10.07
C PRO A 57 0.97 -10.25 11.52
N THR A 58 1.35 -11.12 12.46
CA THR A 58 1.47 -10.75 13.88
C THR A 58 2.19 -9.42 14.06
#